data_AF-A0A514LM98-F1
#
_entry.id   AF-A0A514LM98-F1
#
_cell.length_a   1.000
_cell.length_b   1.000
_cell.length_c   1.000
_cell.angle_alpha   90.00
_cell.angle_beta   90.00
_cell.angle_gamma   90.00
#
_symmetry.space_group_name_H-M   'P 1'
#
loop_
_entity.id
_entity.type
_entity.pdbx_description
1 polymer ?
#
loop_
_entity_poly.entity_id
_entity_poly.type
_entity_poly.pdbx_seq_one_letter_code
_entity_poly.pdbx_strand_id
1 'polypeptide(L)'
;MEAVGEFLEVFANQRETLFELLWEHVQMSFISLLCAILIAVPLGISLTRTRRLAEPVIGVAAVLQTIPSLALLGFMIIFFGIGTVPAIIALTAYALLPILRNTYTGIREIDPSIKEAATGMGMSPARKLRKVELPMALPVVMAGIRTSMVLIVGTATLAALIGAGGLGDLIMTGIQRADQSYILLGAIPAAILALLFDVVLRWTEKAKRSFMTFSIVMGSAFLIVITPILLPAQQHDVVVGGKLDAEPEILANMYKHLIEEDTDLNVDVQAGLGGTDIVFDALLVGDIDIYPEFTGTAYVDLLGEDPSGMNEEEVYDATKAGIEEAYSVVYLEPMAYNNTYALAVSEAIGEEYAIETISDVEPHQNEFTAGFTFEFLDRPDDGYEAVVDTYGFELADVNGLDPGLRSQAIEEGEVEVIDAYSTDAYLVEYDMMVLEDDEELFPPYQGAPLMREEVLADHPELEGILNTLAGEISDEGMQEMNYLVDYEDADPEAVAEDYLRENELLE
;
A
#
# COMPACT_ATOMS: atom_id res chain seq x y z
N MET A 1 -18.07 23.90 7.43
CA MET A 1 -18.35 23.36 8.79
C MET A 1 -18.65 21.88 8.66
N GLU A 2 -19.38 21.49 7.62
CA GLU A 2 -19.61 20.11 7.17
C GLU A 2 -18.29 19.33 6.93
N ALA A 3 -17.44 19.76 5.98
CA ALA A 3 -16.11 19.15 5.75
C ALA A 3 -15.14 19.11 6.95
N VAL A 4 -15.43 19.86 8.04
CA VAL A 4 -14.62 19.78 9.28
C VAL A 4 -15.24 18.75 10.24
N GLY A 5 -16.56 18.57 10.20
CA GLY A 5 -17.24 17.51 10.94
C GLY A 5 -16.87 16.15 10.38
N GLU A 6 -16.97 15.98 9.07
CA GLU A 6 -16.61 14.78 8.32
C GLU A 6 -15.16 14.34 8.60
N PHE A 7 -14.19 15.24 8.42
CA PHE A 7 -12.79 14.94 8.78
C PHE A 7 -12.60 14.52 10.25
N LEU A 8 -13.36 15.09 11.19
CA LEU A 8 -13.25 14.72 12.61
C LEU A 8 -13.86 13.35 12.92
N GLU A 9 -14.84 12.93 12.12
CA GLU A 9 -15.50 11.63 12.20
C GLU A 9 -14.56 10.54 11.65
N VAL A 10 -14.06 10.72 10.42
CA VAL A 10 -13.02 9.85 9.83
C VAL A 10 -11.82 9.73 10.78
N PHE A 11 -11.34 10.85 11.34
CA PHE A 11 -10.24 10.82 12.33
C PHE A 11 -10.56 10.03 13.60
N ALA A 12 -11.83 10.05 14.04
CA ALA A 12 -12.24 9.31 15.24
C ALA A 12 -12.32 7.81 14.98
N ASN A 13 -12.83 7.43 13.80
CA ASN A 13 -13.00 6.03 13.38
C ASN A 13 -11.64 5.41 13.04
N GLN A 14 -10.82 6.06 12.21
CA GLN A 14 -9.53 5.55 11.72
C GLN A 14 -8.34 5.80 12.66
N ARG A 15 -8.60 5.97 13.96
CA ARG A 15 -7.57 6.42 14.91
C ARG A 15 -6.47 5.39 15.12
N GLU A 16 -6.81 4.11 15.18
CA GLU A 16 -5.87 3.02 15.44
C GLU A 16 -4.98 2.79 14.22
N THR A 17 -5.58 2.60 13.05
CA THR A 17 -4.91 2.55 11.74
C THR A 17 -3.96 3.74 11.54
N LEU A 18 -4.41 4.96 11.84
CA LEU A 18 -3.56 6.15 11.74
C LEU A 18 -2.31 6.06 12.63
N PHE A 19 -2.41 5.50 13.84
CA PHE A 19 -1.23 5.36 14.71
C PHE A 19 -0.23 4.32 14.20
N GLU A 20 -0.72 3.23 13.63
CA GLU A 20 0.09 2.17 13.04
C GLU A 20 0.83 2.68 11.81
N LEU A 21 0.11 3.25 10.86
CA LEU A 21 0.69 3.86 9.66
C LEU A 21 1.63 5.03 10.00
N LEU A 22 1.28 5.86 10.99
CA LEU A 22 2.20 6.90 11.49
C LEU A 22 3.50 6.28 12.02
N TRP A 23 3.39 5.17 12.73
CA TRP A 23 4.53 4.49 13.32
C TRP A 23 5.43 3.87 12.25
N GLU A 24 4.88 3.16 11.27
CA GLU A 24 5.63 2.64 10.11
C GLU A 24 6.35 3.75 9.35
N HIS A 25 5.65 4.86 9.10
CA HIS A 25 6.22 6.03 8.42
C HIS A 25 7.42 6.60 9.17
N VAL A 26 7.34 6.63 10.51
CA VAL A 26 8.43 7.02 11.39
C VAL A 26 9.59 6.03 11.32
N GLN A 27 9.30 4.73 11.39
CA GLN A 27 10.33 3.67 11.34
C GLN A 27 11.13 3.74 10.04
N MET A 28 10.45 3.68 8.89
CA MET A 28 11.09 3.75 7.57
C MET A 28 11.92 5.02 7.43
N SER A 29 11.35 6.17 7.80
CA SER A 29 12.04 7.46 7.71
C SER A 29 13.33 7.51 8.52
N PHE A 30 13.31 6.98 9.74
CA PHE A 30 14.48 6.95 10.62
C PHE A 30 15.54 5.95 10.16
N ILE A 31 15.13 4.75 9.72
CA ILE A 31 16.06 3.73 9.22
C ILE A 31 16.79 4.26 7.98
N SER A 32 16.06 4.84 7.01
CA SER A 32 16.66 5.46 5.83
C SER A 32 17.62 6.60 6.19
N LEU A 33 17.26 7.48 7.14
CA LEU A 33 18.15 8.54 7.59
C LEU A 33 19.43 7.99 8.21
N LEU A 34 19.32 6.96 9.06
CA LEU A 34 20.47 6.36 9.73
C LEU A 34 21.42 5.72 8.71
N CYS A 35 20.88 4.95 7.76
CA CYS A 35 21.63 4.38 6.64
C CYS A 35 22.34 5.49 5.85
N ALA A 36 21.63 6.56 5.51
CA ALA A 36 22.19 7.69 4.78
C ALA A 36 23.32 8.39 5.56
N ILE A 37 23.19 8.58 6.88
CA ILE A 37 24.24 9.15 7.74
C ILE A 37 25.48 8.23 7.76
N LEU A 38 25.28 6.93 7.96
CA LEU A 38 26.35 5.94 8.03
C LEU A 38 27.16 5.84 6.72
N ILE A 39 26.53 6.14 5.58
CA ILE A 39 27.19 6.19 4.28
C ILE A 39 27.79 7.57 4.01
N ALA A 40 26.97 8.61 4.03
CA ALA A 40 27.31 9.93 3.51
C ALA A 40 28.28 10.72 4.41
N VAL A 41 28.21 10.57 5.75
CA VAL A 41 29.14 11.28 6.65
C VAL A 41 30.56 10.75 6.52
N PRO A 42 30.84 9.43 6.63
CA PRO A 42 32.19 8.90 6.41
C PRO A 42 32.73 9.17 5.01
N LEU A 43 31.88 9.06 3.98
CA LEU A 43 32.25 9.36 2.61
C LEU A 43 32.61 10.84 2.44
N GLY A 44 31.79 11.75 2.97
CA GLY A 44 32.02 13.19 2.92
C GLY A 44 33.31 13.60 3.61
N ILE A 45 33.59 13.03 4.79
CA ILE A 45 34.86 13.23 5.50
C ILE A 45 36.03 12.75 4.65
N SER A 46 35.92 11.57 4.04
CA SER A 46 37.00 10.98 3.25
C SER A 46 37.32 11.80 2.00
N LEU A 47 36.31 12.34 1.32
CA LEU A 47 36.46 13.19 0.13
C LEU A 47 37.18 14.53 0.42
N THR A 48 37.20 14.99 1.67
CA THR A 48 38.01 16.18 2.05
C THR A 48 39.51 15.96 1.84
N ARG A 49 39.96 14.69 1.85
CA ARG A 49 41.36 14.31 1.63
C ARG A 49 41.67 14.05 0.16
N THR A 50 40.68 13.62 -0.63
CA THR A 50 40.82 13.23 -2.04
C THR A 50 40.05 14.19 -2.97
N ARG A 51 40.47 15.46 -3.00
CA ARG A 51 39.77 16.55 -3.71
C ARG A 51 39.41 16.27 -5.18
N ARG A 52 40.22 15.48 -5.89
CA ARG A 52 39.97 15.13 -7.30
C ARG A 52 38.72 14.25 -7.48
N LEU A 53 38.37 13.46 -6.48
CA LEU A 53 37.22 12.55 -6.51
C LEU A 53 35.96 13.18 -5.88
N ALA A 54 36.09 14.33 -5.21
CA ALA A 54 34.97 14.95 -4.49
C ALA A 54 33.81 15.34 -5.41
N GLU A 55 34.08 16.11 -6.48
CA GLU A 55 33.01 16.54 -7.38
C GLU A 55 32.37 15.37 -8.17
N PRO A 56 33.13 14.38 -8.70
CA PRO A 56 32.50 13.21 -9.33
C PRO A 56 31.60 12.41 -8.39
N VAL A 57 32.03 12.13 -7.15
CA VAL A 57 31.24 11.33 -6.20
C VAL A 57 30.00 12.08 -5.73
N ILE A 58 30.12 13.38 -5.47
CA ILE A 58 28.95 14.24 -5.19
C ILE A 58 28.02 14.29 -6.41
N GLY A 59 28.57 14.33 -7.62
CA GLY A 59 27.81 14.25 -8.87
C GLY A 59 26.98 12.97 -8.98
N VAL A 60 27.54 11.82 -8.62
CA VAL A 60 26.80 10.54 -8.58
C VAL A 60 25.63 10.62 -7.60
N ALA A 61 25.85 11.12 -6.37
CA ALA A 61 24.77 11.30 -5.40
C ALA A 61 23.70 12.28 -5.91
N ALA A 62 24.10 13.30 -6.67
CA ALA A 62 23.16 14.23 -7.29
C ALA A 62 22.33 13.58 -8.39
N VAL A 63 22.94 12.73 -9.23
CA VAL A 63 22.21 11.97 -10.24
C VAL A 63 21.17 11.07 -9.59
N LEU A 64 21.54 10.31 -8.55
CA LEU A 64 20.60 9.45 -7.81
C LEU A 64 19.40 10.24 -7.28
N GLN A 65 19.63 11.42 -6.69
CA GLN A 65 18.55 12.29 -6.18
C GLN A 65 17.70 12.93 -7.29
N THR A 66 18.20 13.00 -8.52
CA THR A 66 17.48 13.63 -9.65
C THR A 66 16.57 12.64 -10.38
N ILE A 67 16.72 11.33 -10.16
CA ILE A 67 15.77 10.34 -10.65
C ILE A 67 14.39 10.71 -10.06
N PRO A 68 13.28 10.67 -10.82
CA PRO A 68 11.95 10.85 -10.25
C PRO A 68 11.68 9.79 -9.18
N SER A 69 11.07 10.16 -8.05
CA SER A 69 10.86 9.25 -6.90
C SER A 69 10.03 8.04 -7.28
N LEU A 70 8.94 8.25 -8.01
CA LEU A 70 8.11 7.18 -8.52
C LEU A 70 8.90 6.19 -9.40
N ALA A 71 9.74 6.72 -10.31
CA ALA A 71 10.56 5.87 -11.17
C ALA A 71 11.67 5.13 -10.41
N LEU A 72 12.26 5.75 -9.38
CA LEU A 72 13.26 5.08 -8.54
C LEU A 72 12.61 3.94 -7.73
N LEU A 73 11.42 4.18 -7.18
CA LEU A 73 10.66 3.18 -6.43
C LEU A 73 10.25 2.01 -7.33
N GLY A 74 9.67 2.28 -8.50
CA GLY A 74 9.35 1.25 -9.50
C GLY A 74 10.58 0.46 -9.95
N PHE A 75 11.73 1.11 -10.10
CA PHE A 75 12.99 0.41 -10.39
C PHE A 75 13.47 -0.48 -9.23
N MET A 76 13.20 -0.13 -7.97
CA MET A 76 13.54 -1.00 -6.84
C MET A 76 12.72 -2.29 -6.83
N ILE A 77 11.45 -2.25 -7.27
CA ILE A 77 10.58 -3.44 -7.34
C ILE A 77 11.25 -4.56 -8.13
N ILE A 78 11.80 -4.24 -9.32
CA ILE A 78 12.43 -5.21 -10.22
C ILE A 78 13.58 -6.00 -9.56
N PHE A 79 14.29 -5.40 -8.60
CA PHE A 79 15.48 -6.01 -7.99
C PHE A 79 15.25 -6.57 -6.59
N PHE A 80 14.27 -6.03 -5.86
CA PHE A 80 14.10 -6.28 -4.43
C PHE A 80 12.67 -6.66 -4.04
N GLY A 81 11.75 -6.75 -5.00
CA GLY A 81 10.32 -6.99 -4.73
C GLY A 81 9.61 -5.73 -4.24
N ILE A 82 8.37 -5.90 -3.81
CA ILE A 82 7.51 -4.85 -3.24
C ILE A 82 7.77 -4.78 -1.72
N GLY A 83 7.51 -3.64 -1.07
CA GLY A 83 7.54 -3.53 0.39
C GLY A 83 8.47 -2.47 0.99
N THR A 84 8.73 -2.58 2.30
CA THR A 84 9.48 -1.60 3.08
C THR A 84 10.97 -1.53 2.72
N VAL A 85 11.61 -2.67 2.43
CA VAL A 85 13.04 -2.76 2.11
C VAL A 85 13.43 -1.94 0.86
N PRO A 86 12.80 -2.12 -0.32
CA PRO A 86 13.08 -1.30 -1.50
C PRO A 86 12.84 0.19 -1.25
N ALA A 87 11.77 0.54 -0.53
CA ALA A 87 11.51 1.92 -0.13
C ALA A 87 12.65 2.51 0.71
N ILE A 88 13.14 1.79 1.72
CA ILE A 88 14.25 2.24 2.57
C ILE A 88 15.51 2.50 1.73
N ILE A 89 15.81 1.64 0.75
CA ILE A 89 16.96 1.81 -0.16
C ILE A 89 16.81 3.09 -1.00
N ALA A 90 15.63 3.29 -1.62
CA ALA A 90 15.34 4.48 -2.42
C ALA A 90 15.43 5.77 -1.59
N LEU A 91 14.75 5.80 -0.44
CA LEU A 91 14.76 6.94 0.50
C LEU A 91 16.18 7.24 1.02
N THR A 92 16.98 6.20 1.28
CA THR A 92 18.40 6.35 1.63
C THR A 92 19.15 7.07 0.51
N ALA A 93 18.95 6.67 -0.75
CA ALA A 93 19.62 7.27 -1.91
C ALA A 93 19.28 8.77 -2.05
N TYR A 94 18.02 9.16 -1.86
CA TYR A 94 17.59 10.57 -1.85
C TYR A 94 18.30 11.40 -0.78
N ALA A 95 18.46 10.80 0.40
CA ALA A 95 19.05 11.47 1.56
C ALA A 95 20.59 11.61 1.48
N LEU A 96 21.27 10.89 0.59
CA LEU A 96 22.73 10.90 0.50
C LEU A 96 23.27 12.28 0.13
N LEU A 97 22.71 12.95 -0.89
CA LEU A 97 23.31 14.18 -1.42
C LEU A 97 23.39 15.31 -0.39
N PRO A 98 22.30 15.70 0.31
CA PRO A 98 22.36 16.80 1.26
C PRO A 98 23.36 16.52 2.39
N ILE A 99 23.37 15.31 2.95
CA ILE A 99 24.32 14.92 4.02
C ILE A 99 25.75 14.93 3.50
N LEU A 100 26.01 14.33 2.34
CA LEU A 100 27.34 14.22 1.75
C LEU A 100 27.92 15.60 1.43
N ARG A 101 27.14 16.44 0.74
CA ARG A 101 27.55 17.79 0.31
C ARG A 101 27.80 18.70 1.50
N ASN A 102 26.92 18.67 2.52
CA ASN A 102 27.09 19.47 3.73
C ASN A 102 28.27 18.99 4.59
N THR A 103 28.50 17.67 4.67
CA THR A 103 29.65 17.14 5.40
C THR A 103 30.97 17.55 4.75
N TYR A 104 31.06 17.43 3.42
CA TYR A 104 32.24 17.86 2.68
C TYR A 104 32.49 19.37 2.82
N THR A 105 31.45 20.18 2.61
CA THR A 105 31.54 21.66 2.68
C THR A 105 31.88 22.13 4.09
N GLY A 106 31.21 21.59 5.11
CA GLY A 106 31.40 21.97 6.51
C GLY A 106 32.83 21.77 7.00
N ILE A 107 33.51 20.70 6.58
CA ILE A 107 34.93 20.48 6.94
C ILE A 107 35.86 21.34 6.08
N ARG A 108 35.53 21.52 4.79
CA ARG A 108 36.36 22.27 3.85
C ARG A 108 36.46 23.74 4.21
N GLU A 109 35.35 24.36 4.60
CA GLU A 109 35.24 25.79 4.88
C GLU A 109 35.85 26.23 6.21
N ILE A 110 36.26 25.28 7.07
CA ILE A 110 37.01 25.61 8.29
C ILE A 110 38.31 26.32 7.91
N ASP A 111 38.51 27.48 8.52
CA ASP A 111 39.68 28.35 8.35
C ASP A 111 41.00 27.54 8.42
N PRO A 112 41.87 27.63 7.39
CA PRO A 112 43.15 26.95 7.37
C PRO A 112 44.02 27.22 8.60
N SER A 113 43.97 28.43 9.16
CA SER A 113 44.75 28.82 10.34
C SER A 113 44.40 27.97 11.58
N ILE A 114 43.13 27.57 11.73
CA ILE A 114 42.68 26.68 12.82
C ILE A 114 43.26 25.28 12.63
N LYS A 115 43.31 24.79 11.38
CA LYS A 115 43.87 23.48 11.03
C LYS A 115 45.38 23.45 11.21
N GLU A 116 46.07 24.53 10.85
CA GLU A 116 47.51 24.70 11.06
C GLU A 116 47.84 24.81 12.55
N ALA A 117 47.08 25.56 13.33
CA ALA A 117 47.24 25.65 14.78
C ALA A 117 47.09 24.27 15.46
N ALA A 118 46.07 23.49 15.07
CA ALA A 118 45.90 22.12 15.57
C ALA A 118 47.09 21.21 15.21
N THR A 119 47.65 21.39 14.01
CA THR A 119 48.85 20.66 13.56
C THR A 119 50.09 21.11 14.35
N GLY A 120 50.25 22.40 14.60
CA GLY A 120 51.34 22.98 15.41
C GLY A 120 51.29 22.55 16.89
N MET A 121 50.11 22.23 17.42
CA MET A 121 49.94 21.60 18.73
C MET A 121 50.22 20.09 18.76
N GLY A 122 50.69 19.50 17.64
CA GLY A 122 51.06 18.08 17.55
C GLY A 122 49.86 17.12 17.44
N MET A 123 48.68 17.58 17.01
CA MET A 123 47.54 16.69 16.82
C MET A 123 47.73 15.77 15.59
N SER A 124 47.53 14.47 15.77
CA SER A 124 47.44 13.53 14.65
C SER A 124 46.20 13.82 13.78
N PRO A 125 46.17 13.39 12.51
CA PRO A 125 45.02 13.61 11.62
C PRO A 125 43.69 13.13 12.21
N ALA A 126 43.67 11.97 12.87
CA ALA A 126 42.48 11.46 13.54
C ALA A 126 42.07 12.31 14.76
N ARG A 127 43.04 12.81 15.54
CA ARG A 127 42.77 13.67 16.70
C ARG A 127 42.30 15.05 16.27
N LYS A 128 42.91 15.62 15.22
CA LYS A 128 42.48 16.88 14.59
C LYS A 128 41.06 16.77 14.05
N LEU A 129 40.75 15.69 13.33
CA LEU A 129 39.41 15.44 12.81
C LEU A 129 38.37 15.38 13.95
N ARG A 130 38.61 14.55 14.98
CA ARG A 130 37.64 14.34 16.07
C ARG A 130 37.49 15.54 17.02
N LYS A 131 38.58 16.29 17.29
CA LYS A 131 38.56 17.36 18.31
C LYS A 131 38.42 18.77 17.75
N VAL A 132 38.66 18.97 16.46
CA VAL A 132 38.67 20.30 15.84
C VAL A 132 37.75 20.34 14.63
N GLU A 133 37.99 19.49 13.62
CA GLU A 133 37.26 19.61 12.36
C GLU A 133 35.78 19.20 12.49
N LEU A 134 35.48 18.04 13.08
CA LEU A 134 34.10 17.59 13.27
C LEU A 134 33.27 18.53 14.15
N PRO A 135 33.73 18.98 15.34
CA PRO A 135 32.96 19.92 16.14
C PRO A 135 32.66 21.25 15.43
N MET A 136 33.59 21.74 14.61
CA MET A 136 33.42 22.99 13.85
C MET A 136 32.52 22.82 12.62
N ALA A 137 32.58 21.65 11.96
CA ALA A 137 31.75 21.33 10.80
C ALA A 137 30.32 20.90 11.18
N LEU A 138 30.10 20.49 12.43
CA LEU A 138 28.86 19.87 12.88
C LEU A 138 27.60 20.68 12.55
N PRO A 139 27.53 22.02 12.74
CA PRO A 139 26.33 22.77 12.39
C PRO A 139 25.93 22.61 10.92
N VAL A 140 26.92 22.56 10.02
CA VAL A 140 26.69 22.37 8.58
C VAL A 140 26.28 20.93 8.30
N VAL A 141 26.97 19.93 8.88
CA VAL A 141 26.59 18.50 8.77
C VAL A 141 25.14 18.29 9.21
N MET A 142 24.76 18.89 10.35
CA MET A 142 23.42 18.81 10.93
C MET A 142 22.37 19.49 10.04
N ALA A 143 22.72 20.60 9.39
CA ALA A 143 21.84 21.21 8.39
C ALA A 143 21.56 20.23 7.23
N GLY A 144 22.59 19.49 6.77
CA GLY A 144 22.41 18.44 5.76
C GLY A 144 21.52 17.29 6.23
N ILE A 145 21.73 16.79 7.45
CA ILE A 145 20.90 15.73 8.07
C ILE A 145 19.44 16.18 8.19
N ARG A 146 19.21 17.42 8.63
CA ARG A 146 17.87 17.99 8.77
C ARG A 146 17.16 18.13 7.43
N THR A 147 17.86 18.65 6.41
CA THR A 147 17.31 18.72 5.05
C THR A 147 16.97 17.33 4.51
N SER A 148 17.83 16.34 4.73
CA SER A 148 17.54 14.96 4.32
C SER A 148 16.35 14.37 5.09
N MET A 149 16.17 14.66 6.38
CA MET A 149 15.01 14.16 7.13
C MET A 149 13.69 14.70 6.58
N VAL A 150 13.62 16.00 6.31
CA VAL A 150 12.42 16.61 5.70
C VAL A 150 12.13 16.01 4.33
N LEU A 151 13.19 15.78 3.53
CA LEU A 151 13.05 15.14 2.23
C LEU A 151 12.51 13.71 2.38
N ILE A 152 13.13 12.88 3.23
CA ILE A 152 12.73 11.49 3.46
C ILE A 152 11.26 11.42 3.86
N VAL A 153 10.83 12.16 4.89
CA VAL A 153 9.45 12.08 5.40
C VAL A 153 8.44 12.45 4.31
N GLY A 154 8.74 13.46 3.49
CA GLY A 154 7.88 13.87 2.38
C GLY A 154 7.88 12.88 1.22
N THR A 155 9.03 12.31 0.85
CA THR A 155 9.09 11.30 -0.24
C THR A 155 8.59 9.92 0.19
N ALA A 156 8.61 9.62 1.50
CA ALA A 156 8.15 8.35 2.05
C ALA A 156 6.63 8.16 1.86
N THR A 157 5.85 9.22 1.66
CA THR A 157 4.41 9.06 1.34
C THR A 157 4.19 8.38 -0.01
N LEU A 158 5.20 8.41 -0.90
CA LEU A 158 5.13 7.68 -2.16
C LEU A 158 5.51 6.21 -2.02
N ALA A 159 5.98 5.78 -0.85
CA ALA A 159 6.38 4.39 -0.63
C ALA A 159 5.17 3.45 -0.58
N ALA A 160 4.00 3.96 -0.22
CA ALA A 160 2.70 3.29 -0.33
C ALA A 160 2.45 2.68 -1.72
N LEU A 161 2.86 3.39 -2.79
CA LEU A 161 2.73 2.93 -4.18
C LEU A 161 3.50 1.63 -4.48
N ILE A 162 4.41 1.24 -3.59
CA ILE A 162 5.16 0.00 -3.68
C ILE A 162 4.97 -0.85 -2.43
N GLY A 163 3.79 -0.78 -1.80
CA GLY A 163 3.40 -1.61 -0.66
C GLY A 163 4.29 -1.45 0.58
N ALA A 164 4.96 -0.31 0.72
CA ALA A 164 5.87 -0.09 1.85
C ALA A 164 5.15 0.40 3.12
N GLY A 165 3.86 0.69 3.05
CA GLY A 165 3.08 1.13 4.19
C GLY A 165 3.17 2.63 4.50
N GLY A 166 2.73 2.95 5.71
CA GLY A 166 2.84 4.27 6.32
C GLY A 166 1.75 5.26 5.93
N LEU A 167 1.94 6.54 6.27
CA LEU A 167 0.93 7.59 6.01
C LEU A 167 0.62 7.82 4.53
N GLY A 168 1.42 7.24 3.63
CA GLY A 168 1.14 7.23 2.21
C GLY A 168 -0.09 6.42 1.84
N ASP A 169 -0.42 5.37 2.60
CA ASP A 169 -1.55 4.49 2.29
C ASP A 169 -2.85 5.26 2.42
N LEU A 170 -3.07 5.98 3.53
CA LEU A 170 -4.23 6.87 3.69
C LEU A 170 -4.35 7.93 2.58
N ILE A 171 -3.21 8.42 2.07
CA ILE A 171 -3.21 9.37 0.95
C ILE A 171 -3.65 8.65 -0.33
N MET A 172 -3.19 7.43 -0.56
CA MET A 172 -3.56 6.64 -1.74
C MET A 172 -5.02 6.22 -1.69
N THR A 173 -5.49 5.69 -0.55
CA THR A 173 -6.90 5.35 -0.30
C THR A 173 -7.80 6.54 -0.58
N GLY A 174 -7.47 7.72 -0.03
CA GLY A 174 -8.25 8.93 -0.31
C GLY A 174 -8.19 9.40 -1.77
N ILE A 175 -7.10 9.13 -2.50
CA ILE A 175 -7.04 9.42 -3.94
C ILE A 175 -7.93 8.45 -4.72
N GLN A 176 -7.89 7.15 -4.39
CA GLN A 176 -8.67 6.10 -5.05
C GLN A 176 -10.17 6.27 -4.82
N ARG A 177 -10.57 6.55 -3.57
CA ARG A 177 -11.95 6.82 -3.17
C ARG A 177 -12.46 8.23 -3.48
N ALA A 178 -11.60 9.08 -4.06
CA ALA A 178 -11.85 10.52 -4.22
C ALA A 178 -12.23 11.26 -2.91
N ASP A 179 -11.87 10.70 -1.76
CA ASP A 179 -12.16 11.21 -0.43
C ASP A 179 -11.09 12.21 0.03
N GLN A 180 -11.49 13.48 0.16
CA GLN A 180 -10.60 14.54 0.61
C GLN A 180 -10.20 14.42 2.09
N SER A 181 -11.07 13.88 2.94
CA SER A 181 -10.84 13.66 4.35
C SER A 181 -9.70 12.65 4.57
N TYR A 182 -9.68 11.52 3.84
CA TYR A 182 -8.59 10.53 3.86
C TYR A 182 -7.26 11.10 3.35
N ILE A 183 -7.28 11.84 2.23
CA ILE A 183 -6.08 12.52 1.71
C ILE A 183 -5.48 13.43 2.80
N LEU A 184 -6.33 14.21 3.48
CA LEU A 184 -5.89 15.10 4.56
C LEU A 184 -5.45 14.32 5.80
N LEU A 185 -6.07 13.17 6.09
CA LEU A 185 -5.75 12.30 7.23
C LEU A 185 -4.33 11.73 7.12
N GLY A 186 -3.85 11.41 5.91
CA GLY A 186 -2.44 11.05 5.71
C GLY A 186 -1.51 12.26 5.56
N ALA A 187 -1.91 13.27 4.78
CA ALA A 187 -1.03 14.40 4.43
C ALA A 187 -0.73 15.35 5.59
N ILE A 188 -1.72 15.67 6.45
CA ILE A 188 -1.53 16.59 7.58
C ILE A 188 -0.57 16.00 8.62
N PRO A 189 -0.75 14.75 9.10
CA PRO A 189 0.20 14.12 10.00
C PRO A 189 1.60 14.00 9.40
N ALA A 190 1.73 13.68 8.10
CA ALA A 190 3.04 13.62 7.43
C ALA A 190 3.75 14.99 7.44
N ALA A 191 3.02 16.07 7.15
CA ALA A 191 3.55 17.44 7.21
C ALA A 191 3.93 17.85 8.64
N ILE A 192 3.08 17.54 9.63
CA ILE A 192 3.35 17.79 11.05
C ILE A 192 4.59 17.01 11.49
N LEU A 193 4.73 15.76 11.08
CA LEU A 193 5.85 14.90 11.40
C LEU A 193 7.17 15.45 10.83
N ALA A 194 7.16 15.90 9.57
CA ALA A 194 8.32 16.54 8.94
C ALA A 194 8.75 17.80 9.70
N LEU A 195 7.78 18.64 10.10
CA LEU A 195 8.03 19.84 10.90
C LEU A 195 8.54 19.51 12.31
N LEU A 196 7.96 18.51 12.96
CA LEU A 196 8.36 18.03 14.28
C LEU A 196 9.82 17.58 14.24
N PHE A 197 10.19 16.75 13.27
CA PHE A 197 11.56 16.29 13.12
C PHE A 197 12.53 17.42 12.75
N ASP A 198 12.16 18.37 11.87
CA ASP A 198 12.97 19.56 11.58
C ASP A 198 13.26 20.35 12.87
N VAL A 199 12.24 20.58 13.69
CA VAL A 199 12.35 21.32 14.96
C VAL A 199 13.22 20.57 15.97
N VAL A 200 12.99 19.26 16.16
CA VAL A 200 13.79 18.43 17.07
C VAL A 200 15.26 18.43 16.64
N LEU A 201 15.55 18.21 15.36
CA LEU A 201 16.92 18.20 14.84
C LEU A 201 17.56 19.59 14.89
N ARG A 202 16.82 20.67 14.59
CA ARG A 202 17.29 22.05 14.73
C ARG A 202 17.59 22.40 16.19
N TRP A 203 16.86 21.87 17.15
CA TRP A 203 17.18 22.05 18.56
C TRP A 203 18.52 21.39 18.91
N THR A 204 18.79 20.18 18.38
CA THR A 204 20.09 19.52 18.56
C THR A 204 21.24 20.29 17.90
N GLU A 205 21.01 20.99 16.79
CA GLU A 205 21.99 21.87 16.13
C GLU A 205 22.42 23.03 17.05
N LYS A 206 21.48 23.67 17.74
CA LYS A 206 21.74 24.85 18.61
C LYS A 206 22.27 24.49 20.00
N ALA A 207 22.26 23.21 20.38
CA ALA A 207 22.65 22.79 21.71
C ALA A 207 24.16 22.97 21.96
N LYS A 208 24.53 23.38 23.18
CA LYS A 208 25.93 23.61 23.60
C LYS A 208 26.82 22.37 23.44
N ARG A 209 26.24 21.18 23.49
CA ARG A 209 26.88 19.89 23.18
C ARG A 209 26.15 19.19 22.03
N SER A 210 25.98 19.90 20.91
CA SER A 210 25.20 19.48 19.75
C SER A 210 25.42 18.00 19.36
N PHE A 211 26.67 17.54 19.30
CA PHE A 211 26.99 16.14 18.97
C PHE A 211 26.38 15.13 19.95
N MET A 212 26.53 15.39 21.25
CA MET A 212 26.04 14.49 22.29
C MET A 212 24.51 14.48 22.35
N THR A 213 23.89 15.66 22.22
CA THR A 213 22.42 15.79 22.16
C THR A 213 21.87 15.05 20.95
N PHE A 214 22.50 15.21 19.78
CA PHE A 214 22.14 14.48 18.57
C PHE A 214 22.27 12.96 18.73
N SER A 215 23.40 12.47 19.24
CA SER A 215 23.58 11.03 19.47
C SER A 215 22.57 10.45 20.46
N ILE A 216 22.17 11.21 21.48
CA ILE A 216 21.12 10.78 22.43
C ILE A 216 19.77 10.71 21.72
N VAL A 217 19.39 11.75 20.98
CA VAL A 217 18.11 11.76 20.23
C VAL A 217 18.07 10.60 19.23
N MET A 218 19.14 10.42 18.44
CA MET A 218 19.22 9.36 17.45
C MET A 218 19.25 7.97 18.09
N GLY A 219 19.98 7.80 19.19
CA GLY A 219 20.01 6.52 19.92
C GLY A 219 18.68 6.18 20.58
N SER A 220 17.95 7.19 21.07
CA SER A 220 16.61 7.00 21.65
C SER A 220 15.60 6.65 20.55
N ALA A 221 15.62 7.37 19.43
CA ALA A 221 14.78 7.07 18.27
C ALA A 221 15.05 5.67 17.72
N PHE A 222 16.33 5.29 17.60
CA PHE A 222 16.71 3.94 17.16
C PHE A 222 16.21 2.84 18.10
N LEU A 223 16.31 3.04 19.42
CA LEU A 223 15.76 2.09 20.38
C LEU A 223 14.24 1.98 20.24
N ILE A 224 13.55 3.12 20.15
CA ILE A 224 12.09 3.19 19.97
C ILE A 224 11.66 2.42 18.72
N VAL A 225 12.34 2.64 17.59
CA VAL A 225 12.08 1.95 16.32
C VAL A 225 12.35 0.45 16.39
N ILE A 226 13.38 0.01 17.11
CA ILE A 226 13.76 -1.41 17.20
C ILE A 226 12.99 -2.18 18.29
N THR A 227 12.38 -1.50 19.26
CA THR A 227 11.73 -2.17 20.40
C THR A 227 10.62 -3.13 19.97
N PRO A 228 9.71 -2.80 19.03
CA PRO A 228 8.68 -3.73 18.56
C PRO A 228 9.28 -5.01 17.97
N ILE A 229 10.36 -4.89 17.19
CA ILE A 229 11.08 -6.02 16.57
C ILE A 229 11.74 -6.94 17.61
N LEU A 230 12.07 -6.43 18.80
CA LEU A 230 12.73 -7.18 19.87
C LEU A 230 11.75 -7.74 20.93
N LEU A 231 10.51 -7.28 20.94
CA LEU A 231 9.49 -7.86 21.80
C LEU A 231 9.08 -9.21 21.19
N PRO A 232 8.99 -10.29 21.99
CA PRO A 232 8.43 -11.54 21.49
C PRO A 232 7.01 -11.25 21.02
N ALA A 233 6.73 -11.56 19.75
CA ALA A 233 5.38 -11.54 19.22
C ALA A 233 4.48 -12.40 20.12
N GLN A 234 3.23 -11.98 20.27
CA GLN A 234 2.23 -12.81 20.91
C GLN A 234 2.15 -14.11 20.10
N GLN A 235 2.20 -15.27 20.76
CA GLN A 235 2.03 -16.54 20.05
C GLN A 235 0.56 -16.66 19.69
N HIS A 236 0.28 -16.59 18.40
CA HIS A 236 -1.01 -16.93 17.82
C HIS A 236 -0.92 -18.36 17.29
N ASP A 237 -2.05 -19.06 17.31
CA ASP A 237 -2.10 -20.44 16.85
C ASP A 237 -2.23 -20.49 15.31
N VAL A 238 -2.91 -19.51 14.72
CA VAL A 238 -3.06 -19.30 13.27
C VAL A 238 -2.96 -17.80 12.96
N VAL A 239 -2.29 -17.44 11.87
CA VAL A 239 -2.25 -16.06 11.36
C VAL A 239 -2.96 -15.99 10.01
N VAL A 240 -4.02 -15.18 9.92
CA VAL A 240 -4.76 -14.90 8.69
C VAL A 240 -4.25 -13.58 8.09
N GLY A 241 -3.70 -13.63 6.89
CA GLY A 241 -3.31 -12.43 6.15
C GLY A 241 -4.47 -11.85 5.34
N GLY A 242 -4.29 -10.62 4.87
CA GLY A 242 -5.17 -9.98 3.89
C GLY A 242 -4.38 -9.06 2.96
N LYS A 243 -4.87 -8.90 1.72
CA LYS A 243 -4.34 -7.91 0.77
C LYS A 243 -4.72 -6.50 1.22
N LEU A 244 -4.30 -5.50 0.43
CA LEU A 244 -4.87 -4.16 0.49
C LEU A 244 -6.36 -4.22 0.12
N ASP A 245 -7.11 -3.19 0.52
CA ASP A 245 -8.55 -3.02 0.30
C ASP A 245 -9.45 -3.68 1.36
N ALA A 246 -10.70 -3.21 1.43
CA ALA A 246 -11.65 -3.65 2.46
C ALA A 246 -12.07 -5.10 2.29
N GLU A 247 -12.35 -5.55 1.07
CA GLU A 247 -12.85 -6.89 0.79
C GLU A 247 -11.96 -8.00 1.36
N PRO A 248 -10.63 -8.03 1.10
CA PRO A 248 -9.74 -9.02 1.69
C PRO A 248 -9.66 -8.95 3.22
N GLU A 249 -9.78 -7.75 3.81
CA GLU A 249 -9.75 -7.55 5.25
C GLU A 249 -11.04 -8.07 5.93
N ILE A 250 -12.19 -7.84 5.32
CA ILE A 250 -13.49 -8.36 5.77
C ILE A 250 -13.44 -9.90 5.75
N LEU A 251 -13.01 -10.49 4.63
CA LEU A 251 -12.92 -11.96 4.50
C LEU A 251 -11.92 -12.56 5.50
N ALA A 252 -10.77 -11.92 5.72
CA ALA A 252 -9.81 -12.36 6.72
C ALA A 252 -10.40 -12.38 8.14
N ASN A 253 -11.20 -11.37 8.50
CA ASN A 253 -11.92 -11.34 9.77
C ASN A 253 -13.05 -12.38 9.85
N MET A 254 -13.74 -12.66 8.74
CA MET A 254 -14.70 -13.77 8.70
C MET A 254 -14.03 -15.10 9.00
N TYR A 255 -12.85 -15.36 8.44
CA TYR A 255 -12.09 -16.57 8.73
C TYR A 255 -11.72 -16.66 10.21
N LYS A 256 -11.26 -15.55 10.81
CA LYS A 256 -10.99 -15.48 12.25
C LYS A 256 -12.22 -15.84 13.07
N HIS A 257 -13.38 -15.22 12.84
CA HIS A 257 -14.57 -15.50 13.63
C HIS A 257 -15.03 -16.95 13.53
N LEU A 258 -15.04 -17.52 12.32
CA LEU A 258 -15.43 -18.92 12.12
C LEU A 258 -14.46 -19.88 12.81
N ILE A 259 -13.14 -19.62 12.73
CA ILE A 259 -12.14 -20.46 13.39
C ILE A 259 -12.24 -20.36 14.92
N GLU A 260 -12.37 -19.16 15.48
CA GLU A 260 -12.40 -18.95 16.93
C GLU A 260 -13.72 -19.41 17.58
N GLU A 261 -14.82 -19.49 16.83
CA GLU A 261 -16.10 -20.03 17.32
C GLU A 261 -16.03 -21.56 17.47
N ASP A 262 -15.52 -22.25 16.44
CA ASP A 262 -15.54 -23.71 16.38
C ASP A 262 -14.28 -24.38 16.97
N THR A 263 -13.28 -23.60 17.38
CA THR A 263 -12.01 -24.11 17.93
C THR A 263 -11.52 -23.34 19.15
N ASP A 264 -10.52 -23.90 19.85
CA ASP A 264 -9.80 -23.20 20.93
C ASP A 264 -8.58 -22.39 20.39
N LEU A 265 -8.45 -22.24 19.06
CA LEU A 265 -7.33 -21.55 18.42
C LEU A 265 -7.49 -20.03 18.59
N ASN A 266 -6.38 -19.33 18.78
CA ASN A 266 -6.36 -17.87 18.74
C ASN A 266 -5.84 -17.43 17.37
N VAL A 267 -6.65 -16.63 16.67
CA VAL A 267 -6.36 -16.17 15.31
C VAL A 267 -5.89 -14.72 15.33
N ASP A 268 -4.76 -14.44 14.69
CA ASP A 268 -4.32 -13.08 14.39
C ASP A 268 -4.74 -12.70 12.97
N VAL A 269 -5.27 -11.50 12.78
CA VAL A 269 -5.56 -10.98 11.44
C VAL A 269 -4.54 -9.90 11.10
N GLN A 270 -3.80 -10.13 10.03
CA GLN A 270 -2.82 -9.21 9.47
C GLN A 270 -3.27 -8.79 8.08
N ALA A 271 -4.19 -7.84 8.02
CA ALA A 271 -4.67 -7.27 6.76
C ALA A 271 -3.73 -6.18 6.22
N GLY A 272 -3.98 -5.73 4.98
CA GLY A 272 -3.23 -4.61 4.39
C GLY A 272 -1.75 -4.90 4.12
N LEU A 273 -1.35 -6.16 4.03
CA LEU A 273 0.07 -6.55 3.87
C LEU A 273 0.67 -6.09 2.53
N GLY A 274 -0.18 -5.87 1.51
CA GLY A 274 0.23 -5.45 0.18
C GLY A 274 -0.62 -6.08 -0.92
N GLY A 275 -0.11 -6.04 -2.15
CA GLY A 275 -0.72 -6.76 -3.28
C GLY A 275 -0.44 -8.27 -3.24
N THR A 276 -1.01 -9.00 -4.20
CA THR A 276 -0.96 -10.47 -4.36
C THR A 276 0.41 -11.07 -4.05
N ASP A 277 1.48 -10.61 -4.73
CA ASP A 277 2.82 -11.17 -4.58
C ASP A 277 3.34 -11.12 -3.13
N ILE A 278 3.05 -10.03 -2.40
CA ILE A 278 3.54 -9.87 -1.02
C ILE A 278 2.84 -10.86 -0.09
N VAL A 279 1.51 -10.94 -0.19
CA VAL A 279 0.71 -11.80 0.69
C VAL A 279 1.00 -13.26 0.39
N PHE A 280 1.14 -13.63 -0.88
CA PHE A 280 1.50 -14.98 -1.28
C PHE A 280 2.92 -15.36 -0.85
N ASP A 281 3.92 -14.47 -1.00
CA ASP A 281 5.27 -14.72 -0.50
C ASP A 281 5.27 -14.89 1.04
N ALA A 282 4.49 -14.09 1.77
CA ALA A 282 4.32 -14.22 3.22
C ALA A 282 3.74 -15.58 3.61
N LEU A 283 2.76 -16.09 2.86
CA LEU A 283 2.20 -17.43 3.03
C LEU A 283 3.27 -18.51 2.81
N LEU A 284 4.06 -18.39 1.73
CA LEU A 284 5.07 -19.39 1.38
C LEU A 284 6.22 -19.47 2.39
N VAL A 285 6.61 -18.35 3.03
CA VAL A 285 7.67 -18.33 4.05
C VAL A 285 7.15 -18.60 5.47
N GLY A 286 5.82 -18.69 5.65
CA GLY A 286 5.18 -18.98 6.93
C GLY A 286 5.10 -17.78 7.87
N ASP A 287 5.11 -16.56 7.33
CA ASP A 287 4.79 -15.35 8.11
C ASP A 287 3.27 -15.22 8.35
N ILE A 288 2.46 -15.77 7.43
CA ILE A 288 1.03 -16.01 7.59
C ILE A 288 0.69 -17.47 7.24
N ASP A 289 -0.49 -17.93 7.65
CA ASP A 289 -0.94 -19.32 7.53
C ASP A 289 -2.09 -19.52 6.53
N ILE A 290 -2.97 -18.53 6.43
CA ILE A 290 -4.18 -18.51 5.59
C ILE A 290 -4.38 -17.10 5.05
N TYR A 291 -4.91 -16.92 3.85
CA TYR A 291 -5.45 -15.64 3.40
C TYR A 291 -6.54 -15.82 2.32
N PRO A 292 -7.43 -14.83 2.12
CA PRO A 292 -8.37 -14.84 1.00
C PRO A 292 -7.65 -14.52 -0.31
N GLU A 293 -7.76 -15.41 -1.30
CA GLU A 293 -7.21 -15.24 -2.64
C GLU A 293 -8.29 -15.50 -3.69
N PHE A 294 -8.19 -14.81 -4.82
CA PHE A 294 -9.15 -14.85 -5.91
C PHE A 294 -8.74 -15.85 -6.98
N THR A 295 -9.70 -16.63 -7.47
CA THR A 295 -9.46 -17.72 -8.41
C THR A 295 -8.72 -17.26 -9.67
N GLY A 296 -9.24 -16.24 -10.36
CA GLY A 296 -8.59 -15.66 -11.54
C GLY A 296 -7.21 -15.06 -11.24
N THR A 297 -7.02 -14.41 -10.09
CA THR A 297 -5.73 -13.83 -9.70
C THR A 297 -4.68 -14.92 -9.47
N ALA A 298 -5.03 -15.99 -8.75
CA ALA A 298 -4.12 -17.12 -8.56
C ALA A 298 -3.79 -17.82 -9.89
N TYR A 299 -4.77 -17.93 -10.80
CA TYR A 299 -4.54 -18.52 -12.11
C TYR A 299 -3.62 -17.68 -13.00
N VAL A 300 -3.86 -16.37 -13.08
CA VAL A 300 -3.11 -15.46 -13.95
C VAL A 300 -1.77 -15.08 -13.34
N ASP A 301 -1.78 -14.53 -12.13
CA ASP A 301 -0.59 -13.89 -11.55
C ASP A 301 0.37 -14.91 -10.93
N LEU A 302 -0.17 -15.93 -10.24
CA LEU A 302 0.65 -16.89 -9.50
C LEU A 302 1.07 -18.10 -10.35
N LEU A 303 0.22 -18.55 -11.29
CA LEU A 303 0.53 -19.65 -12.21
C LEU A 303 1.01 -19.17 -13.59
N GLY A 304 0.68 -17.94 -13.99
CA GLY A 304 1.07 -17.41 -15.31
C GLY A 304 0.26 -17.98 -16.47
N GLU A 305 -0.97 -18.42 -16.21
CA GLU A 305 -1.88 -19.04 -17.19
C GLU A 305 -2.95 -18.03 -17.67
N ASP A 306 -3.68 -18.38 -18.73
CA ASP A 306 -4.67 -17.50 -19.39
C ASP A 306 -6.10 -18.05 -19.17
N PRO A 307 -6.99 -17.32 -18.47
CA PRO A 307 -8.36 -17.76 -18.16
C PRO A 307 -9.34 -17.56 -19.32
N SER A 308 -8.91 -17.02 -20.47
CA SER A 308 -9.80 -16.65 -21.58
C SER A 308 -10.72 -17.79 -22.03
N GLY A 309 -12.03 -17.57 -21.94
CA GLY A 309 -13.07 -18.51 -22.37
C GLY A 309 -13.29 -19.69 -21.42
N MET A 310 -12.84 -19.58 -20.17
CA MET A 310 -13.12 -20.52 -19.08
C MET A 310 -14.19 -19.94 -18.16
N ASN A 311 -15.14 -20.76 -17.72
CA ASN A 311 -16.11 -20.35 -16.71
C ASN A 311 -15.54 -20.47 -15.28
N GLU A 312 -16.32 -20.03 -14.29
CA GLU A 312 -15.99 -20.07 -12.86
C GLU A 312 -15.49 -21.44 -12.38
N GLU A 313 -16.21 -22.52 -12.67
CA GLU A 313 -15.86 -23.89 -12.25
C GLU A 313 -14.54 -24.34 -12.90
N GLU A 314 -14.36 -24.03 -14.19
CA GLU A 314 -13.16 -24.39 -14.95
C GLU A 314 -11.92 -23.64 -14.43
N VAL A 315 -12.03 -22.34 -14.12
CA VAL A 315 -10.93 -21.55 -13.54
C VAL A 315 -10.61 -22.03 -12.14
N TYR A 316 -11.62 -22.30 -11.31
CA TYR A 316 -11.40 -22.84 -9.96
C TYR A 316 -10.65 -24.17 -9.97
N ASP A 317 -11.14 -25.15 -10.72
CA ASP A 317 -10.54 -26.49 -10.80
C ASP A 317 -9.09 -26.45 -11.29
N ALA A 318 -8.83 -25.62 -12.32
CA ALA A 318 -7.50 -25.44 -12.87
C ALA A 318 -6.55 -24.75 -11.89
N THR A 319 -7.04 -23.71 -11.21
CA THR A 319 -6.28 -22.96 -10.19
C THR A 319 -5.90 -23.85 -9.03
N LYS A 320 -6.87 -24.57 -8.45
CA LYS A 320 -6.64 -25.49 -7.33
C LYS A 320 -5.59 -26.53 -7.67
N ALA A 321 -5.75 -27.21 -8.81
CA ALA A 321 -4.80 -28.23 -9.25
C ALA A 321 -3.40 -27.65 -9.49
N GLY A 322 -3.30 -26.49 -10.14
CA GLY A 322 -2.03 -25.85 -10.45
C GLY A 322 -1.29 -25.35 -9.21
N ILE A 323 -1.99 -24.68 -8.30
CA ILE A 323 -1.43 -24.14 -7.06
C ILE A 323 -0.96 -25.25 -6.13
N GLU A 324 -1.74 -26.31 -5.93
CA GLU A 324 -1.36 -27.46 -5.08
C GLU A 324 -0.19 -28.27 -5.68
N GLU A 325 -0.06 -28.31 -7.02
CA GLU A 325 1.10 -28.96 -7.67
C GLU A 325 2.37 -28.11 -7.56
N ALA A 326 2.24 -26.79 -7.75
CA ALA A 326 3.37 -25.86 -7.79
C ALA A 326 3.90 -25.50 -6.38
N TYR A 327 3.02 -25.46 -5.38
CA TYR A 327 3.30 -24.93 -4.05
C TYR A 327 2.73 -25.84 -2.95
N SER A 328 3.33 -25.82 -1.74
CA SER A 328 2.86 -26.61 -0.58
C SER A 328 1.72 -25.92 0.17
N VAL A 329 0.64 -25.65 -0.56
CA VAL A 329 -0.55 -24.92 -0.09
C VAL A 329 -1.81 -25.68 -0.57
N VAL A 330 -2.96 -25.35 0.00
CA VAL A 330 -4.27 -25.94 -0.28
C VAL A 330 -5.26 -24.83 -0.57
N TYR A 331 -6.03 -24.99 -1.64
CA TYR A 331 -7.03 -24.00 -2.08
C TYR A 331 -8.44 -24.54 -1.84
N LEU A 332 -9.20 -23.84 -1.01
CA LEU A 332 -10.52 -24.25 -0.55
C LEU A 332 -11.63 -23.87 -1.54
N GLU A 333 -12.89 -24.16 -1.22
CA GLU A 333 -14.01 -23.86 -2.12
C GLU A 333 -14.31 -22.34 -2.13
N PRO A 334 -14.63 -21.76 -3.30
CA PRO A 334 -14.86 -20.33 -3.42
C PRO A 334 -16.25 -19.92 -2.89
N MET A 335 -16.36 -18.65 -2.52
CA MET A 335 -17.62 -17.95 -2.27
C MET A 335 -18.42 -17.75 -3.57
N ALA A 336 -19.69 -17.34 -3.48
CA ALA A 336 -20.56 -17.19 -4.65
C ALA A 336 -20.25 -15.93 -5.48
N TYR A 337 -19.87 -14.83 -4.84
CA TYR A 337 -19.57 -13.58 -5.52
C TYR A 337 -18.39 -13.73 -6.50
N ASN A 338 -18.37 -12.90 -7.54
CA ASN A 338 -17.34 -12.89 -8.58
C ASN A 338 -16.83 -11.46 -8.80
N ASN A 339 -15.73 -11.07 -8.13
CA ASN A 339 -15.14 -9.73 -8.17
C ASN A 339 -14.36 -9.47 -9.48
N THR A 340 -15.10 -9.34 -10.57
CA THR A 340 -14.55 -9.15 -11.92
C THR A 340 -14.88 -7.76 -12.47
N TYR A 341 -14.22 -7.38 -13.57
CA TYR A 341 -14.61 -6.20 -14.33
C TYR A 341 -16.06 -6.34 -14.78
N ALA A 342 -16.78 -5.24 -14.75
CA ALA A 342 -18.17 -5.19 -15.16
C ALA A 342 -18.50 -3.83 -15.77
N LEU A 343 -19.64 -3.77 -16.44
CA LEU A 343 -20.28 -2.52 -16.79
C LEU A 343 -21.42 -2.25 -15.82
N ALA A 344 -21.59 -0.98 -15.45
CA ALA A 344 -22.66 -0.55 -14.56
C ALA A 344 -23.38 0.67 -15.11
N VAL A 345 -24.66 0.78 -14.77
CA VAL A 345 -25.54 1.92 -15.07
C VAL A 345 -26.24 2.34 -13.78
N SER A 346 -26.74 3.57 -13.67
CA SER A 346 -27.57 3.91 -12.50
C SER A 346 -28.84 3.07 -12.46
N GLU A 347 -29.35 2.73 -11.28
CA GLU A 347 -30.62 2.00 -11.13
C GLU A 347 -31.76 2.68 -11.92
N ALA A 348 -31.78 4.02 -11.91
CA ALA A 348 -32.77 4.81 -12.64
C ALA A 348 -32.71 4.57 -14.16
N ILE A 349 -31.51 4.43 -14.73
CA ILE A 349 -31.31 4.13 -16.16
C ILE A 349 -31.70 2.68 -16.45
N GLY A 350 -31.27 1.75 -15.59
CA GLY A 350 -31.65 0.33 -15.69
C GLY A 350 -33.16 0.17 -15.75
N GLU A 351 -33.89 0.84 -14.87
CA GLU A 351 -35.36 0.82 -14.85
C GLU A 351 -36.02 1.53 -16.04
N GLU A 352 -35.54 2.73 -16.42
CA GLU A 352 -36.14 3.54 -17.49
C GLU A 352 -36.03 2.86 -18.86
N TYR A 353 -34.88 2.26 -19.12
CA TYR A 353 -34.54 1.66 -20.40
C TYR A 353 -34.67 0.13 -20.42
N ALA A 354 -34.97 -0.48 -19.27
CA ALA A 354 -35.07 -1.93 -19.07
C ALA A 354 -33.79 -2.66 -19.48
N ILE A 355 -32.67 -2.23 -18.88
CA ILE A 355 -31.31 -2.76 -19.12
C ILE A 355 -30.94 -3.61 -17.91
N GLU A 356 -30.73 -4.91 -18.13
CA GLU A 356 -30.29 -5.86 -17.10
C GLU A 356 -28.95 -6.51 -17.48
N THR A 357 -28.65 -6.65 -18.78
CA THR A 357 -27.41 -7.25 -19.27
C THR A 357 -26.56 -6.29 -20.11
N ILE A 358 -25.30 -6.64 -20.37
CA ILE A 358 -24.42 -5.83 -21.22
C ILE A 358 -24.98 -5.75 -22.66
N SER A 359 -25.56 -6.83 -23.18
CA SER A 359 -26.22 -6.83 -24.49
C SER A 359 -27.38 -5.83 -24.59
N ASP A 360 -28.08 -5.53 -23.50
CA ASP A 360 -29.19 -4.56 -23.49
C ASP A 360 -28.73 -3.11 -23.72
N VAL A 361 -27.41 -2.84 -23.70
CA VAL A 361 -26.83 -1.53 -24.02
C VAL A 361 -26.79 -1.26 -25.53
N GLU A 362 -26.74 -2.30 -26.38
CA GLU A 362 -26.63 -2.16 -27.85
C GLU A 362 -27.65 -1.18 -28.47
N PRO A 363 -28.97 -1.23 -28.12
CA PRO A 363 -29.97 -0.32 -28.69
C PRO A 363 -29.72 1.15 -28.35
N HIS A 364 -28.99 1.42 -27.27
CA HIS A 364 -28.73 2.76 -26.72
C HIS A 364 -27.32 3.28 -27.05
N GLN A 365 -26.54 2.54 -27.86
CA GLN A 365 -25.14 2.89 -28.17
C GLN A 365 -24.92 4.28 -28.79
N ASN A 366 -25.95 4.92 -29.34
CA ASN A 366 -25.87 6.28 -29.90
C ASN A 366 -26.45 7.38 -28.98
N GLU A 367 -27.05 7.00 -27.86
CA GLU A 367 -27.70 7.87 -26.88
C GLU A 367 -26.86 8.01 -25.61
N PHE A 368 -26.27 6.91 -25.14
CA PHE A 368 -25.52 6.88 -23.90
C PHE A 368 -24.08 7.37 -24.05
N THR A 369 -23.63 8.10 -23.04
CA THR A 369 -22.25 8.51 -22.83
C THR A 369 -21.60 7.57 -21.82
N ALA A 370 -20.45 7.00 -22.18
CA ALA A 370 -19.63 6.21 -21.27
C ALA A 370 -18.58 7.04 -20.54
N GLY A 371 -18.42 6.79 -19.25
CA GLY A 371 -17.37 7.33 -18.39
C GLY A 371 -16.44 6.23 -17.89
N PHE A 372 -15.50 5.80 -18.74
CA PHE A 372 -14.59 4.71 -18.42
C PHE A 372 -13.28 5.20 -17.79
N THR A 373 -12.67 4.38 -16.93
CA THR A 373 -11.30 4.63 -16.50
C THR A 373 -10.34 4.55 -17.69
N PHE A 374 -9.25 5.31 -17.63
CA PHE A 374 -8.19 5.21 -18.64
C PHE A 374 -7.58 3.80 -18.69
N GLU A 375 -7.56 3.09 -17.56
CA GLU A 375 -7.10 1.71 -17.50
C GLU A 375 -7.99 0.79 -18.32
N PHE A 376 -9.31 0.78 -18.08
CA PHE A 376 -10.26 -0.04 -18.81
C PHE A 376 -10.26 0.22 -20.33
N LEU A 377 -10.01 1.48 -20.74
CA LEU A 377 -9.86 1.84 -22.15
C LEU A 377 -8.59 1.30 -22.81
N ASP A 378 -7.50 1.15 -22.06
CA ASP A 378 -6.20 0.71 -22.57
C ASP A 378 -6.00 -0.82 -22.47
N ARG A 379 -6.93 -1.54 -21.83
CA ARG A 379 -6.89 -3.00 -21.66
C ARG A 379 -7.35 -3.73 -22.94
N PRO A 380 -6.50 -4.61 -23.53
CA PRO A 380 -6.81 -5.23 -24.80
C PRO A 380 -7.71 -6.48 -24.70
N ASP A 381 -7.59 -7.25 -23.61
CA ASP A 381 -8.17 -8.61 -23.53
C ASP A 381 -9.53 -8.63 -22.81
N ASP A 382 -9.75 -7.69 -21.89
CA ASP A 382 -10.93 -7.56 -21.02
C ASP A 382 -11.31 -6.09 -20.77
N GLY A 383 -10.88 -5.18 -21.66
CA GLY A 383 -11.24 -3.76 -21.63
C GLY A 383 -12.36 -3.41 -22.62
N TYR A 384 -12.56 -2.11 -22.86
CA TYR A 384 -13.64 -1.65 -23.73
C TYR A 384 -13.53 -2.17 -25.18
N GLU A 385 -12.31 -2.34 -25.73
CA GLU A 385 -12.15 -2.94 -27.07
C GLU A 385 -12.67 -4.38 -27.10
N ALA A 386 -12.44 -5.16 -26.04
CA ALA A 386 -12.95 -6.53 -25.91
C ALA A 386 -14.48 -6.55 -25.76
N VAL A 387 -15.08 -5.60 -25.04
CA VAL A 387 -16.54 -5.42 -24.99
C VAL A 387 -17.11 -5.21 -26.40
N VAL A 388 -16.52 -4.31 -27.18
CA VAL A 388 -16.97 -4.02 -28.55
C VAL A 388 -16.89 -5.28 -29.44
N ASP A 389 -15.80 -6.04 -29.32
CA ASP A 389 -15.58 -7.24 -30.13
C ASP A 389 -16.52 -8.40 -29.74
N THR A 390 -16.81 -8.59 -28.45
CA THR A 390 -17.68 -9.66 -27.94
C THR A 390 -19.15 -9.34 -28.15
N TYR A 391 -19.59 -8.15 -27.75
CA TYR A 391 -21.00 -7.76 -27.75
C TYR A 391 -21.46 -7.10 -29.07
N GLY A 392 -20.53 -6.67 -29.92
CA GLY A 392 -20.85 -6.20 -31.28
C GLY A 392 -21.46 -4.80 -31.36
N PHE A 393 -21.35 -3.97 -30.32
CA PHE A 393 -21.78 -2.57 -30.30
C PHE A 393 -20.64 -1.63 -29.94
N GLU A 394 -20.72 -0.36 -30.38
CA GLU A 394 -19.75 0.69 -30.04
C GLU A 394 -20.52 1.95 -29.59
N LEU A 395 -20.30 2.37 -28.35
CA LEU A 395 -20.85 3.62 -27.81
C LEU A 395 -20.29 4.83 -28.58
N ALA A 396 -21.17 5.74 -28.97
CA ALA A 396 -20.83 6.88 -29.80
C ALA A 396 -20.05 7.99 -29.05
N ASP A 397 -20.17 8.03 -27.72
CA ASP A 397 -19.49 8.97 -26.84
C ASP A 397 -18.86 8.24 -25.67
N VAL A 398 -17.52 8.12 -25.69
CA VAL A 398 -16.73 7.41 -24.68
C VAL A 398 -15.66 8.35 -24.15
N ASN A 399 -15.71 8.61 -22.85
CA ASN A 399 -14.82 9.53 -22.16
C ASN A 399 -13.97 8.80 -21.13
N GLY A 400 -12.65 9.00 -21.21
CA GLY A 400 -11.72 8.55 -20.18
C GLY A 400 -11.75 9.51 -18.98
N LEU A 401 -12.03 8.98 -17.79
CA LEU A 401 -12.17 9.75 -16.56
C LEU A 401 -11.17 9.29 -15.48
N ASP A 402 -10.62 10.26 -14.74
CA ASP A 402 -9.94 9.99 -13.47
C ASP A 402 -10.98 9.67 -12.38
N PRO A 403 -10.68 8.85 -11.35
CA PRO A 403 -11.64 8.42 -10.33
C PRO A 403 -12.46 9.56 -9.70
N GLY A 404 -11.82 10.64 -9.28
CA GLY A 404 -12.53 11.79 -8.67
C GLY A 404 -13.39 12.62 -9.64
N LEU A 405 -13.13 12.55 -10.94
CA LEU A 405 -14.03 13.15 -11.94
C LEU A 405 -15.18 12.21 -12.28
N ARG A 406 -14.97 10.89 -12.16
CA ARG A 406 -15.99 9.87 -12.40
C ARG A 406 -17.12 9.97 -11.40
N SER A 407 -16.82 10.07 -10.10
CA SER A 407 -17.83 10.30 -9.05
C SER A 407 -18.71 11.51 -9.35
N GLN A 408 -18.10 12.63 -9.70
CA GLN A 408 -18.83 13.86 -10.05
C GLN A 408 -19.69 13.68 -11.31
N ALA A 409 -19.17 13.00 -12.33
CA ALA A 409 -19.91 12.76 -13.57
C ALA A 409 -21.12 11.84 -13.36
N ILE A 410 -21.01 10.84 -12.47
CA ILE A 410 -22.13 9.97 -12.08
C ILE A 410 -23.21 10.79 -11.34
N GLU A 411 -22.83 11.56 -10.32
CA GLU A 411 -23.76 12.39 -9.55
C GLU A 411 -24.49 13.45 -10.40
N GLU A 412 -23.78 14.05 -11.36
CA GLU A 412 -24.34 15.06 -12.27
C GLU A 412 -25.16 14.44 -13.41
N GLY A 413 -25.14 13.11 -13.57
CA GLY A 413 -25.81 12.39 -14.65
C GLY A 413 -25.22 12.71 -16.03
N GLU A 414 -23.91 12.93 -16.10
CA GLU A 414 -23.18 13.20 -17.34
C GLU A 414 -22.72 11.91 -18.05
N VAL A 415 -22.78 10.77 -17.35
CA VAL A 415 -22.42 9.45 -17.87
C VAL A 415 -23.51 8.44 -17.51
N GLU A 416 -23.93 7.65 -18.49
CA GLU A 416 -24.95 6.62 -18.32
C GLU A 416 -24.36 5.23 -18.09
N VAL A 417 -23.16 4.98 -18.62
CA VAL A 417 -22.46 3.69 -18.53
C VAL A 417 -21.05 3.91 -17.98
N ILE A 418 -20.62 3.08 -17.03
CA ILE A 418 -19.28 3.12 -16.45
C ILE A 418 -18.68 1.71 -16.39
N ASP A 419 -17.36 1.64 -16.24
CA ASP A 419 -16.64 0.43 -15.84
C ASP A 419 -16.58 0.34 -14.32
N ALA A 420 -16.70 -0.88 -13.79
CA ALA A 420 -16.64 -1.17 -12.36
C ALA A 420 -15.94 -2.50 -12.12
N TYR A 421 -15.56 -2.77 -10.88
CA TYR A 421 -15.56 -4.13 -10.38
C TYR A 421 -16.95 -4.44 -9.82
N SER A 422 -17.43 -5.66 -10.01
CA SER A 422 -18.76 -6.10 -9.59
C SER A 422 -19.01 -6.00 -8.09
N THR A 423 -17.96 -5.99 -7.24
CA THR A 423 -18.11 -5.83 -5.78
C THR A 423 -17.71 -4.45 -5.26
N ASP A 424 -17.49 -3.48 -6.14
CA ASP A 424 -17.03 -2.14 -5.74
C ASP A 424 -18.03 -1.42 -4.81
N ALA A 425 -17.53 -0.90 -3.70
CA ALA A 425 -18.30 -0.14 -2.70
C ALA A 425 -19.08 1.05 -3.27
N TYR A 426 -18.52 1.71 -4.28
CA TYR A 426 -19.14 2.92 -4.85
C TYR A 426 -20.41 2.61 -5.63
N LEU A 427 -20.64 1.34 -6.01
CA LEU A 427 -21.89 0.94 -6.65
C LEU A 427 -23.08 1.22 -5.73
N VAL A 428 -22.92 0.95 -4.43
CA VAL A 428 -23.93 1.24 -3.40
C VAL A 428 -24.03 2.76 -3.15
N GLU A 429 -22.90 3.46 -3.01
CA GLU A 429 -22.91 4.91 -2.73
C GLU A 429 -23.65 5.72 -3.81
N TYR A 430 -23.54 5.32 -5.08
CA TYR A 430 -24.09 6.07 -6.21
C TYR A 430 -25.33 5.42 -6.84
N ASP A 431 -25.98 4.47 -6.15
CA ASP A 431 -27.17 3.75 -6.64
C ASP A 431 -26.95 3.18 -8.07
N MET A 432 -25.83 2.48 -8.27
CA MET A 432 -25.43 1.86 -9.53
C MET A 432 -25.75 0.37 -9.53
N MET A 433 -26.27 -0.10 -10.66
CA MET A 433 -26.57 -1.49 -10.96
C MET A 433 -25.52 -2.06 -11.90
N VAL A 434 -24.92 -3.18 -11.50
CA VAL A 434 -24.04 -3.98 -12.35
C VAL A 434 -24.86 -4.72 -13.40
N LEU A 435 -24.40 -4.72 -14.64
CA LEU A 435 -25.02 -5.43 -15.76
C LEU A 435 -24.51 -6.88 -15.82
N GLU A 436 -25.42 -7.83 -16.05
CA GLU A 436 -25.06 -9.24 -16.26
C GLU A 436 -24.18 -9.38 -17.53
N ASP A 437 -23.03 -10.04 -17.39
CA ASP A 437 -22.10 -10.36 -18.48
C ASP A 437 -22.62 -11.59 -19.26
N ASP A 438 -23.66 -11.38 -20.07
CA ASP A 438 -24.43 -12.45 -20.72
C ASP A 438 -23.67 -13.23 -21.81
N GLU A 439 -22.49 -12.78 -22.21
CA GLU A 439 -21.57 -13.48 -23.13
C GLU A 439 -20.27 -13.95 -22.45
N GLU A 440 -20.16 -13.88 -21.11
CA GLU A 440 -19.02 -14.36 -20.31
C GLU A 440 -17.67 -13.81 -20.80
N LEU A 441 -17.60 -12.50 -21.06
CA LEU A 441 -16.36 -11.82 -21.47
C LEU A 441 -15.34 -11.77 -20.33
N PHE A 442 -15.78 -11.42 -19.14
CA PHE A 442 -14.88 -11.08 -18.05
C PHE A 442 -14.45 -12.35 -17.29
N PRO A 443 -13.15 -12.54 -17.04
CA PRO A 443 -12.67 -13.73 -16.34
C PRO A 443 -13.16 -13.75 -14.88
N PRO A 444 -13.39 -14.93 -14.29
CA PRO A 444 -13.93 -15.03 -12.93
C PRO A 444 -12.86 -14.83 -11.84
N TYR A 445 -13.23 -14.12 -10.78
CA TYR A 445 -12.40 -13.83 -9.60
C TYR A 445 -13.23 -14.01 -8.33
N GLN A 446 -13.57 -15.27 -8.03
CA GLN A 446 -14.27 -15.62 -6.81
C GLN A 446 -13.26 -15.67 -5.67
N GLY A 447 -13.60 -15.10 -4.51
CA GLY A 447 -12.78 -15.23 -3.30
C GLY A 447 -12.77 -16.68 -2.81
N ALA A 448 -11.63 -17.15 -2.33
CA ALA A 448 -11.50 -18.44 -1.69
C ALA A 448 -10.37 -18.45 -0.64
N PRO A 449 -10.46 -19.28 0.41
CA PRO A 449 -9.36 -19.45 1.35
C PRO A 449 -8.17 -20.19 0.70
N LEU A 450 -6.98 -19.60 0.79
CA LEU A 450 -5.71 -20.23 0.44
C LEU A 450 -4.87 -20.41 1.71
N MET A 451 -4.44 -21.63 2.00
CA MET A 451 -3.74 -21.96 3.24
C MET A 451 -2.54 -22.87 3.04
N ARG A 452 -1.59 -22.85 3.98
CA ARG A 452 -0.45 -23.76 3.95
C ARG A 452 -0.88 -25.21 4.20
N GLU A 453 -0.33 -26.16 3.44
CA GLU A 453 -0.63 -27.59 3.60
C GLU A 453 -0.28 -28.10 5.02
N GLU A 454 0.79 -27.57 5.61
CA GLU A 454 1.22 -27.90 6.98
C GLU A 454 0.18 -27.49 8.03
N VAL A 455 -0.44 -26.32 7.86
CA VAL A 455 -1.44 -25.79 8.79
C VAL A 455 -2.69 -26.65 8.76
N LEU A 456 -3.16 -27.03 7.58
CA LEU A 456 -4.29 -27.94 7.44
C LEU A 456 -3.98 -29.35 7.97
N ALA A 457 -2.74 -29.82 7.83
CA ALA A 457 -2.33 -31.11 8.38
C ALA A 457 -2.33 -31.14 9.91
N ASP A 458 -1.98 -30.02 10.55
CA ASP A 458 -2.00 -29.85 12.01
C ASP A 458 -3.42 -29.56 12.54
N HIS A 459 -4.25 -28.86 11.76
CA HIS A 459 -5.62 -28.45 12.08
C HIS A 459 -6.62 -28.84 10.96
N PRO A 460 -6.90 -30.14 10.78
CA PRO A 460 -7.75 -30.63 9.69
C PRO A 460 -9.20 -30.14 9.77
N GLU A 461 -9.65 -29.65 10.92
CA GLU A 461 -10.96 -29.03 11.11
C GLU A 461 -11.14 -27.72 10.30
N LEU A 462 -10.06 -27.02 9.97
CA LEU A 462 -10.11 -25.71 9.29
C LEU A 462 -10.76 -25.77 7.91
N GLU A 463 -10.56 -26.85 7.16
CA GLU A 463 -11.19 -27.04 5.84
C GLU A 463 -12.73 -27.04 5.97
N GLY A 464 -13.27 -27.77 6.95
CA GLY A 464 -14.72 -27.82 7.16
C GLY A 464 -15.30 -26.50 7.65
N ILE A 465 -14.57 -25.79 8.52
CA ILE A 465 -14.97 -24.50 9.07
C ILE A 465 -15.03 -23.44 7.95
N LEU A 466 -13.94 -23.27 7.19
CA LEU A 466 -13.87 -22.22 6.18
C LEU A 466 -14.74 -22.51 4.95
N ASN A 467 -14.95 -23.78 4.58
CA ASN A 467 -15.92 -24.15 3.53
C ASN A 467 -17.38 -23.90 3.95
N THR A 468 -17.66 -23.45 5.18
CA THR A 468 -19.00 -22.92 5.53
C THR A 468 -19.34 -21.68 4.70
N LEU A 469 -18.33 -20.96 4.19
CA LEU A 469 -18.49 -19.83 3.27
C LEU A 469 -18.60 -20.25 1.79
N ALA A 470 -18.43 -21.54 1.47
CA ALA A 470 -18.43 -22.01 0.09
C ALA A 470 -19.81 -21.80 -0.55
N GLY A 471 -19.85 -21.06 -1.66
CA GLY A 471 -21.09 -20.66 -2.32
C GLY A 471 -21.99 -19.72 -1.52
N GLU A 472 -21.49 -19.14 -0.41
CA GLU A 472 -22.13 -18.05 0.32
C GLU A 472 -21.57 -16.70 -0.15
N ILE A 473 -22.18 -15.59 0.28
CA ILE A 473 -21.82 -14.21 -0.10
C ILE A 473 -22.10 -13.94 -1.59
N SER A 474 -23.18 -13.22 -1.89
CA SER A 474 -23.47 -12.72 -3.24
C SER A 474 -22.66 -11.45 -3.55
N ASP A 475 -22.64 -11.06 -4.84
CA ASP A 475 -22.03 -9.79 -5.26
C ASP A 475 -22.60 -8.62 -4.47
N GLU A 476 -23.92 -8.51 -4.34
CA GLU A 476 -24.57 -7.42 -3.58
C GLU A 476 -24.25 -7.48 -2.09
N GLY A 477 -24.14 -8.70 -1.52
CA GLY A 477 -23.71 -8.87 -0.14
C GLY A 477 -22.29 -8.34 0.09
N MET A 478 -21.40 -8.60 -0.86
CA MET A 478 -20.02 -8.10 -0.82
C MET A 478 -19.95 -6.59 -1.07
N GLN A 479 -20.71 -6.06 -2.02
CA GLN A 479 -20.84 -4.63 -2.29
C GLN A 479 -21.26 -3.85 -1.04
N GLU A 480 -22.29 -4.31 -0.32
CA GLU A 480 -22.78 -3.65 0.90
C GLU A 480 -21.72 -3.66 2.01
N MET A 481 -21.04 -4.80 2.22
CA MET A 481 -19.96 -4.89 3.20
C MET A 481 -18.78 -3.98 2.85
N ASN A 482 -18.38 -3.95 1.57
CA ASN A 482 -17.36 -3.04 1.07
C ASN A 482 -17.78 -1.58 1.27
N TYR A 483 -19.04 -1.23 0.98
CA TYR A 483 -19.60 0.09 1.22
C TYR A 483 -19.50 0.53 2.68
N LEU A 484 -19.90 -0.35 3.61
CA LEU A 484 -19.83 -0.06 5.04
C LEU A 484 -18.40 0.27 5.48
N VAL A 485 -17.40 -0.45 4.99
CA VAL A 485 -15.99 -0.18 5.34
C VAL A 485 -15.45 1.05 4.61
N ASP A 486 -15.72 1.18 3.31
CA ASP A 486 -15.06 2.17 2.46
C ASP A 486 -15.63 3.58 2.57
N TYR A 487 -16.95 3.68 2.75
CA TYR A 487 -17.72 4.93 2.76
C TYR A 487 -18.28 5.28 4.15
N GLU A 488 -18.66 4.28 4.95
CA GLU A 488 -19.20 4.51 6.30
C GLU A 488 -18.14 4.37 7.42
N ASP A 489 -16.87 4.09 7.06
CA ASP A 489 -15.75 3.88 7.99
C ASP A 489 -16.05 2.83 9.08
N ALA A 490 -16.88 1.84 8.76
CA ALA A 490 -17.18 0.74 9.67
C ALA A 490 -15.93 -0.10 9.92
N ASP A 491 -15.85 -0.67 11.12
CA ASP A 491 -14.77 -1.58 11.49
C ASP A 491 -14.93 -2.90 10.71
N PRO A 492 -13.93 -3.34 9.92
CA PRO A 492 -14.05 -4.54 9.09
C PRO A 492 -14.32 -5.82 9.87
N GLU A 493 -13.80 -5.93 11.11
CA GLU A 493 -14.07 -7.08 11.98
C GLU A 493 -15.54 -7.10 12.41
N ALA A 494 -16.09 -5.94 12.80
CA ALA A 494 -17.50 -5.82 13.12
C ALA A 494 -18.42 -6.12 11.93
N VAL A 495 -18.08 -5.62 10.72
CA VAL A 495 -18.83 -5.90 9.50
C VAL A 495 -18.85 -7.39 9.18
N ALA A 496 -17.69 -8.05 9.29
CA ALA A 496 -17.58 -9.50 9.13
C ALA A 496 -18.45 -10.27 10.16
N GLU A 497 -18.38 -9.90 11.44
CA GLU A 497 -19.17 -10.52 12.51
C GLU A 497 -20.69 -10.36 12.27
N ASP A 498 -21.12 -9.15 11.93
CA ASP A 498 -22.53 -8.83 11.69
C ASP A 498 -23.07 -9.61 10.49
N TYR A 499 -22.34 -9.64 9.36
CA TYR A 499 -22.75 -10.40 8.18
C TYR A 499 -22.88 -11.90 8.46
N LEU A 500 -21.90 -12.49 9.16
CA LEU A 500 -21.94 -13.91 9.50
C LEU A 500 -23.15 -14.24 10.39
N ARG A 501 -23.50 -13.39 11.35
CA ARG A 501 -24.67 -13.59 12.21
C ARG A 501 -25.99 -13.42 11.48
N GLU A 502 -26.10 -12.39 10.63
CA GLU A 502 -27.34 -12.13 9.88
C GLU A 502 -27.69 -13.27 8.92
N ASN A 503 -26.68 -13.97 8.40
CA ASN A 503 -26.82 -15.12 7.51
C ASN A 503 -26.80 -16.48 8.23
N GLU A 504 -26.87 -16.50 9.57
CA GLU A 504 -26.88 -17.73 10.39
C GLU A 504 -25.62 -18.61 10.21
N LEU A 505 -24.50 -18.01 9.81
CA LEU A 505 -23.18 -18.66 9.67
C LEU A 505 -22.36 -18.61 10.97
N LEU A 506 -22.75 -17.73 11.90
CA LEU A 506 -22.18 -17.56 13.25
C LEU A 506 -23.31 -17.41 14.28
N GLU A 507 -23.16 -17.97 15.48
CA GLU A 507 -24.20 -17.98 16.54
C GLU A 507 -24.44 -16.64 17.27
#